data_AF-H3CZD6-F1
#
_entry.id   AF-H3CZD6-F1
#
_cell.length_a   1.000
_cell.length_b   1.000
_cell.length_c   1.000
_cell.angle_alpha   90.00
_cell.angle_beta   90.00
_cell.angle_gamma   90.00
#
_symmetry.space_group_name_H-M   'P 1'
#
loop_
_entity.id
_entity.type
_entity.pdbx_description
1 polymer ?
#
loop_
_entity_poly.entity_id
_entity_poly.type
_entity_poly.pdbx_seq_one_letter_code
_entity_poly.pdbx_strand_id
1 'polypeptide(L)'
;LSSRLMVYPPPPAKGGITVTNEDLHCLNQGEFLNDVIIDFYLKYLVLEKLKKEDAQRSHVFSSFFYKRLNQRERRNVPDAANLPIPRRKHNRVKTWTRHVDLFQKDFVFVPINEAAHWYLAVICFPGLEQPLLEQSP
;
A
#
# COMPACT_ATOMS: atom_id res chain seq x y z
N LEU A 1 -7.12 -27.09 -8.10
CA LEU A 1 -7.88 -26.64 -6.90
C LEU A 1 -6.97 -25.70 -6.13
N SER A 2 -7.38 -24.44 -5.98
CA SER A 2 -6.65 -23.46 -5.16
C SER A 2 -6.64 -23.91 -3.71
N SER A 3 -5.46 -24.14 -3.13
CA SER A 3 -5.28 -24.48 -1.72
C SER A 3 -4.60 -23.32 -0.99
N ARG A 4 -5.17 -22.95 0.17
CA ARG A 4 -4.56 -21.97 1.06
C ARG A 4 -3.27 -22.55 1.64
N LEU A 5 -2.15 -21.85 1.45
CA LEU A 5 -0.86 -22.24 2.01
C LEU A 5 -0.59 -21.55 3.34
N MET A 6 -0.85 -20.24 3.42
CA MET A 6 -0.62 -19.46 4.63
C MET A 6 -1.50 -18.21 4.71
N VAL A 7 -1.53 -17.62 5.90
CA VAL A 7 -2.07 -16.28 6.15
C VAL A 7 -1.00 -15.49 6.88
N TYR A 8 -0.65 -14.30 6.38
CA TYR A 8 0.39 -13.47 6.96
C TYR A 8 -0.02 -12.00 7.18
N PRO A 9 0.16 -11.43 8.39
CA PRO A 9 0.60 -12.10 9.60
C PRO A 9 -0.44 -13.15 10.05
N PRO A 10 0.00 -14.22 10.73
CA PRO A 10 -0.90 -15.28 11.17
C PRO A 10 -1.86 -14.78 12.27
N PRO A 11 -3.04 -15.40 12.45
CA PRO A 11 -3.90 -15.14 13.59
C PRO A 11 -3.13 -15.29 14.93
N PRO A 12 -3.42 -14.48 15.95
CA PRO A 12 -4.56 -13.55 16.08
C PRO A 12 -4.33 -12.15 15.49
N ALA A 13 -3.23 -11.92 14.77
CA ALA A 13 -2.95 -10.61 14.17
C ALA A 13 -4.04 -10.23 13.14
N LYS A 14 -4.40 -8.94 13.10
CA LYS A 14 -5.40 -8.41 12.16
C LYS A 14 -4.77 -8.11 10.80
N GLY A 15 -5.59 -8.19 9.75
CA GLY A 15 -5.19 -7.85 8.38
C GLY A 15 -4.28 -8.89 7.73
N GLY A 16 -4.48 -10.18 8.02
CA GLY A 16 -3.75 -11.26 7.37
C GLY A 16 -4.03 -11.33 5.87
N ILE A 17 -2.97 -11.47 5.07
CA ILE A 17 -2.99 -11.69 3.63
C ILE A 17 -2.95 -13.21 3.43
N THR A 18 -3.96 -13.74 2.74
CA THR A 18 -4.00 -15.18 2.42
C THR A 18 -3.18 -15.43 1.17
N VAL A 19 -2.23 -16.35 1.25
CA VAL A 19 -1.43 -16.80 0.10
C VAL A 19 -1.82 -18.22 -0.25
N THR A 20 -2.13 -18.45 -1.52
CA THR A 20 -2.53 -19.75 -2.07
C THR A 20 -1.42 -20.35 -2.93
N ASN A 21 -1.57 -21.61 -3.30
CA ASN A 21 -0.70 -22.26 -4.29
C ASN A 21 -0.76 -21.58 -5.67
N GLU A 22 -1.90 -21.02 -6.05
CA GLU A 22 -2.06 -20.28 -7.30
C GLU A 22 -1.26 -18.97 -7.30
N ASP A 23 -1.19 -18.29 -6.15
CA ASP A 23 -0.35 -17.09 -6.01
C ASP A 23 1.14 -17.40 -6.19
N LEU A 24 1.61 -18.58 -5.75
CA LEU A 24 3.01 -18.97 -5.93
C LEU A 24 3.39 -19.21 -7.39
N HIS A 25 2.44 -19.56 -8.26
CA HIS A 25 2.74 -19.78 -9.68
C HIS A 25 3.31 -18.52 -10.34
N CYS A 26 2.95 -17.33 -9.87
CA CYS A 26 3.47 -16.08 -10.42
C CYS A 26 4.95 -15.83 -10.10
N LEU A 27 5.57 -16.64 -9.24
CA LEU A 27 7.01 -16.58 -8.93
C LEU A 27 7.87 -17.33 -9.95
N ASN A 28 7.25 -18.08 -10.86
CA ASN A 28 7.98 -18.78 -11.92
C ASN A 28 8.62 -17.79 -12.90
N GLN A 29 9.70 -18.23 -13.55
CA GLN A 29 10.39 -17.42 -14.54
C GLN A 29 9.46 -17.04 -15.70
N GLY A 30 9.41 -15.76 -16.04
CA GLY A 30 8.60 -15.23 -17.13
C GLY A 30 7.16 -14.85 -16.73
N GLU A 31 6.74 -15.15 -15.51
CA GLU A 31 5.42 -14.78 -15.00
C GLU A 31 5.42 -13.38 -14.36
N PHE A 32 4.26 -12.71 -14.42
CA PHE A 32 4.08 -11.42 -13.75
C PHE A 32 3.65 -11.61 -12.30
N LEU A 33 4.32 -10.93 -11.38
CA LEU A 33 3.94 -10.92 -9.96
C LEU A 33 2.52 -10.37 -9.77
N ASN A 34 1.75 -11.03 -8.92
CA ASN A 34 0.38 -10.62 -8.58
C ASN A 34 0.33 -9.73 -7.32
N ASP A 35 -0.84 -9.13 -7.08
CA ASP A 35 -1.09 -8.24 -5.95
C ASP A 35 -0.83 -8.94 -4.59
N VAL A 36 -1.23 -10.21 -4.46
CA VAL A 36 -1.10 -10.98 -3.21
C VAL A 36 0.36 -11.14 -2.82
N ILE A 37 1.23 -11.50 -3.77
CA ILE A 37 2.66 -11.70 -3.53
C ILE A 37 3.35 -10.38 -3.18
N ILE A 38 3.07 -9.29 -3.89
CA ILE A 38 3.65 -7.97 -3.60
C ILE A 38 3.23 -7.46 -2.23
N ASP A 39 1.92 -7.50 -1.94
CA ASP A 39 1.39 -7.04 -0.65
C ASP A 39 1.93 -7.88 0.51
N PHE A 40 1.99 -9.21 0.34
CA PHE A 40 2.58 -10.12 1.31
C PHE A 40 4.03 -9.76 1.59
N TYR A 41 4.85 -9.64 0.54
CA TYR A 41 6.29 -9.52 0.71
C TYR A 41 6.68 -8.17 1.31
N LEU A 42 6.04 -7.08 0.88
CA LEU A 42 6.26 -5.77 1.50
C LEU A 42 5.88 -5.77 2.99
N LYS A 43 4.77 -6.44 3.34
CA LYS A 43 4.35 -6.56 4.73
C LYS A 43 5.33 -7.40 5.55
N TYR A 44 5.85 -8.49 4.99
CA TYR A 44 6.88 -9.32 5.60
C TYR A 44 8.17 -8.53 5.85
N LEU A 45 8.63 -7.73 4.88
CA LEU A 45 9.83 -6.90 5.05
C LEU A 45 9.67 -5.92 6.22
N VAL A 46 8.53 -5.24 6.32
CA VAL A 46 8.28 -4.28 7.40
C VAL A 46 8.16 -4.96 8.77
N LEU A 47 7.53 -6.13 8.85
CA LEU A 47 7.30 -6.80 10.13
C LEU A 47 8.52 -7.60 10.63
N GLU A 48 9.28 -8.22 9.73
CA GLU A 48 10.32 -9.20 10.10
C GLU A 48 11.75 -8.73 9.81
N LYS A 49 11.94 -7.80 8.85
CA LYS A 49 13.28 -7.37 8.42
C LYS A 49 13.68 -6.00 8.94
N LEU A 50 12.72 -5.10 9.14
CA LEU A 50 12.99 -3.80 9.74
C LEU A 50 13.14 -3.92 11.26
N LYS A 51 13.95 -3.01 11.83
CA LYS A 51 13.93 -2.79 13.27
C LYS A 51 12.54 -2.31 13.68
N LYS A 52 12.13 -2.64 14.90
CA LYS A 52 10.81 -2.28 15.43
C LYS A 52 10.50 -0.79 15.30
N GLU A 53 11.50 0.06 15.55
CA GLU A 53 11.40 1.51 15.44
C GLU A 53 11.13 1.96 14.00
N ASP A 54 11.90 1.44 13.03
CA ASP A 54 11.70 1.75 11.60
C ASP A 54 10.37 1.22 11.07
N ALA A 55 9.95 0.03 11.52
CA ALA A 55 8.66 -0.53 11.20
C ALA A 55 7.50 0.34 11.73
N GLN A 56 7.63 0.89 12.94
CA GLN A 56 6.63 1.80 13.52
C GLN A 56 6.59 3.16 12.81
N ARG A 57 7.72 3.63 12.28
CA ARG A 57 7.81 4.86 11.47
C ARG A 57 7.45 4.65 10.00
N SER A 58 7.17 3.42 9.60
CA SER A 58 6.79 3.08 8.22
C SER A 58 5.30 2.77 8.10
N HIS A 59 4.72 3.02 6.92
CA HIS A 59 3.40 2.54 6.53
C HIS A 59 3.46 1.97 5.12
N VAL A 60 2.85 0.81 4.91
CA VAL A 60 2.72 0.18 3.59
C VAL A 60 1.24 0.10 3.25
N PHE A 61 0.87 0.74 2.15
CA PHE A 61 -0.45 0.53 1.55
C PHE A 61 -0.47 -0.78 0.76
N SER A 62 -1.64 -1.42 0.66
CA SER A 62 -1.82 -2.48 -0.34
C SER A 62 -1.84 -1.90 -1.75
N SER A 63 -1.53 -2.73 -2.75
CA SER A 63 -1.52 -2.35 -4.17
C SER A 63 -2.87 -1.79 -4.67
N PHE A 64 -3.95 -2.17 -3.98
CA PHE A 64 -5.29 -1.66 -4.24
C PHE A 64 -5.49 -0.19 -3.89
N PHE A 65 -4.64 0.42 -3.04
CA PHE A 65 -4.78 1.82 -2.64
C PHE A 65 -4.74 2.76 -3.85
N TYR A 66 -3.67 2.69 -4.65
CA TYR A 66 -3.50 3.56 -5.81
C TYR A 66 -4.58 3.31 -6.86
N LYS A 67 -4.91 2.03 -7.10
CA LYS A 67 -6.00 1.61 -8.00
C LYS A 67 -7.33 2.23 -7.58
N ARG A 68 -7.65 2.23 -6.28
CA ARG A 68 -8.89 2.82 -5.74
C ARG A 68 -8.85 4.35 -5.79
N LEU A 69 -7.71 4.96 -5.50
CA LEU A 69 -7.51 6.40 -5.57
C LEU A 69 -7.75 6.93 -7.00
N ASN A 70 -7.25 6.24 -8.03
CA ASN A 70 -7.37 6.63 -9.43
C ASN A 70 -8.56 6.00 -10.17
N GLN A 71 -9.43 5.27 -9.48
CA GLN A 71 -10.61 4.68 -10.09
C GLN A 71 -11.51 5.75 -10.72
N ARG A 72 -11.83 5.59 -12.02
CA ARG A 72 -12.75 6.47 -12.75
C ARG A 72 -14.13 6.43 -12.12
N GLU A 73 -14.78 7.57 -12.05
CA GLU A 73 -16.10 7.67 -11.46
C GLU A 73 -17.18 7.12 -12.39
N ARG A 74 -18.17 6.46 -11.79
CA ARG A 74 -19.42 6.16 -12.49
C ARG A 74 -20.19 7.49 -12.63
N ARG A 75 -20.72 7.76 -13.82
CA ARG A 75 -21.30 9.05 -14.24
C ARG A 75 -22.48 9.56 -13.38
N ASN A 76 -22.96 8.79 -12.39
CA ASN A 76 -24.25 9.00 -11.73
C ASN A 76 -24.14 9.13 -10.19
N VAL A 77 -23.14 9.85 -9.65
CA VAL A 77 -23.11 10.18 -8.22
C VAL A 77 -23.45 11.67 -8.04
N PRO A 78 -24.70 12.02 -7.70
CA PRO A 78 -25.19 13.41 -7.70
C PRO A 78 -24.40 14.33 -6.77
N ASP A 79 -24.04 13.85 -5.57
CA ASP A 79 -23.42 14.68 -4.53
C ASP A 79 -21.91 14.91 -4.71
N ALA A 80 -21.25 14.14 -5.58
CA ALA A 80 -19.79 14.22 -5.77
C ALA A 80 -19.39 15.14 -6.93
N ALA A 81 -20.31 15.50 -7.82
CA ALA A 81 -20.02 16.26 -9.04
C ALA A 81 -19.43 17.65 -8.76
N ASN A 82 -19.77 18.27 -7.63
CA ASN A 82 -19.37 19.63 -7.27
C ASN A 82 -18.05 19.72 -6.47
N LEU A 83 -17.42 18.59 -6.13
CA LEU A 83 -16.15 18.60 -5.38
C LEU A 83 -14.94 18.73 -6.31
N PRO A 84 -13.87 19.45 -5.90
CA PRO A 84 -12.60 19.44 -6.61
C PRO A 84 -12.07 18.01 -6.79
N ILE A 85 -11.46 17.73 -7.96
CA ILE A 85 -10.96 16.39 -8.33
C ILE A 85 -10.15 15.73 -7.19
N PRO A 86 -9.17 16.41 -6.53
CA PRO A 86 -8.40 15.81 -5.45
C PRO A 86 -9.27 15.32 -4.28
N ARG A 87 -10.29 16.09 -3.88
CA ARG A 87 -11.20 15.71 -2.79
C ARG A 87 -12.03 14.49 -3.14
N ARG A 88 -12.55 14.40 -4.36
CA ARG A 88 -13.31 13.22 -4.79
C ARG A 88 -12.42 12.00 -5.05
N LYS A 89 -11.14 12.16 -5.43
CA LYS A 89 -10.14 11.07 -5.36
C LYS A 89 -9.94 10.58 -3.92
N HIS A 90 -9.64 11.49 -3.01
CA HIS A 90 -9.41 11.20 -1.59
C HIS A 90 -10.61 10.50 -0.94
N ASN A 91 -11.84 10.94 -1.23
CA ASN A 91 -13.06 10.33 -0.68
C ASN A 91 -13.17 8.82 -0.94
N ARG A 92 -12.56 8.28 -2.01
CA ARG A 92 -12.55 6.85 -2.33
C ARG A 92 -11.65 6.02 -1.41
N VAL A 93 -10.67 6.65 -0.78
CA VAL A 93 -9.65 6.01 0.07
C VAL A 93 -9.60 6.57 1.49
N LYS A 94 -10.45 7.55 1.85
CA LYS A 94 -10.44 8.21 3.17
C LYS A 94 -10.48 7.25 4.37
N THR A 95 -11.09 6.07 4.22
CA THR A 95 -11.19 5.07 5.30
C THR A 95 -9.91 4.25 5.49
N TRP A 96 -9.01 4.27 4.51
CA TRP A 96 -7.76 3.50 4.54
C TRP A 96 -6.79 4.01 5.59
N THR A 97 -6.89 5.29 5.94
CA THR A 97 -6.13 5.94 7.00
C THR A 97 -6.93 6.15 8.27
N ARG A 98 -8.10 5.50 8.44
CA ARG A 98 -8.99 5.72 9.60
C ARG A 98 -8.31 5.48 10.95
N HIS A 99 -7.33 4.57 10.99
CA HIS A 99 -6.65 4.14 12.20
C HIS A 99 -5.13 4.36 12.12
N VAL A 100 -4.66 5.21 11.21
CA VAL A 100 -3.25 5.55 11.07
C VAL A 100 -3.10 7.01 10.68
N ASP A 101 -2.28 7.73 11.43
CA ASP A 101 -1.82 9.06 11.03
C ASP A 101 -0.56 8.88 10.15
N LEU A 102 -0.65 9.30 8.89
CA LEU A 102 0.46 9.21 7.95
C LEU A 102 1.53 10.27 8.20
N PHE A 103 1.18 11.40 8.81
CA PHE A 103 2.13 12.48 9.07
C PHE A 103 3.06 12.18 10.24
N GLN A 104 2.74 11.16 11.04
CA GLN A 104 3.62 10.59 12.07
C GLN A 104 4.57 9.51 11.53
N LYS A 105 4.62 9.31 10.20
CA LYS A 105 5.48 8.34 9.53
C LYS A 105 6.64 9.05 8.87
N ASP A 106 7.77 8.35 8.79
CA ASP A 106 8.92 8.76 7.99
C ASP A 106 8.77 8.25 6.57
N PHE A 107 8.20 7.06 6.37
CA PHE A 107 8.08 6.45 5.06
C PHE A 107 6.69 5.89 4.83
N VAL A 108 6.07 6.27 3.71
CA VAL A 108 4.82 5.69 3.22
C VAL A 108 5.07 5.04 1.85
N PHE A 109 4.98 3.72 1.82
CA PHE A 109 5.19 2.90 0.64
C PHE A 109 3.85 2.68 -0.09
N VAL A 110 3.83 3.00 -1.38
CA VAL A 110 2.67 2.83 -2.26
C VAL A 110 3.09 1.96 -3.44
N PRO A 111 2.85 0.64 -3.41
CA PRO A 111 3.07 -0.21 -4.57
C PRO A 111 2.05 0.11 -5.65
N ILE A 112 2.51 0.26 -6.90
CA ILE A 112 1.68 0.64 -8.04
C ILE A 112 1.92 -0.35 -9.17
N ASN A 113 0.81 -0.87 -9.71
CA ASN A 113 0.78 -1.69 -10.90
C ASN A 113 -0.04 -0.99 -11.98
N GLU A 114 0.62 -0.54 -13.04
CA GLU A 114 -0.03 0.00 -14.23
C GLU A 114 0.47 -0.77 -15.46
N ALA A 115 -0.45 -1.21 -16.32
CA ALA A 115 -0.13 -1.96 -17.54
C ALA A 115 0.84 -3.16 -17.33
N ALA A 116 0.63 -3.94 -16.26
CA ALA A 116 1.47 -5.07 -15.87
C ALA A 116 2.92 -4.70 -15.52
N HIS A 117 3.18 -3.42 -15.21
CA HIS A 117 4.46 -2.92 -14.75
C HIS A 117 4.37 -2.45 -13.30
N TRP A 118 5.20 -3.04 -12.45
CA TRP A 118 5.30 -2.70 -11.04
C TRP A 118 6.34 -1.62 -10.81
N TYR A 119 5.95 -0.60 -10.06
CA TYR A 119 6.85 0.41 -9.52
C TYR A 119 6.37 0.83 -8.12
N LEU A 120 7.25 1.50 -7.39
CA LEU A 120 7.02 1.86 -6.00
C LEU A 120 7.17 3.36 -5.83
N ALA A 121 6.12 4.02 -5.33
CA ALA A 121 6.24 5.39 -4.84
C ALA A 121 6.50 5.36 -3.34
N VAL A 122 7.47 6.16 -2.89
CA VAL A 122 7.80 6.32 -1.47
C VAL A 122 7.64 7.79 -1.12
N ILE A 123 6.72 8.08 -0.19
CA ILE A 123 6.58 9.41 0.40
C ILE A 123 7.50 9.46 1.61
N CYS A 124 8.52 10.30 1.53
CA CYS A 124 9.50 10.49 2.59
C CYS A 124 9.12 11.70 3.44
N PHE A 125 9.16 11.52 4.75
CA PHE A 125 8.94 12.51 5.80
C PHE A 125 7.70 13.40 5.57
N PRO A 126 6.50 12.82 5.36
CA PRO A 126 5.27 13.57 5.08
C PRO A 126 4.90 14.60 6.14
N GLY A 127 5.33 14.42 7.39
CA GLY A 127 5.08 15.35 8.50
C GLY A 127 6.06 16.52 8.61
N LEU A 128 7.11 16.59 7.78
CA LEU A 128 8.04 17.72 7.81
C LEU A 128 7.40 18.95 7.13
N GLU A 129 7.25 20.03 7.90
CA GLU A 129 6.75 21.31 7.40
C GLU A 129 7.83 22.12 6.66
N GLN A 130 9.11 21.87 6.96
CA GLN A 130 10.24 22.55 6.35
C GLN A 130 11.35 21.55 6.01
N PRO A 131 12.12 21.79 4.92
CA PRO A 131 13.29 20.99 4.59
C PRO A 131 14.31 21.04 5.73
N LEU A 132 14.74 19.87 6.20
CA LEU A 132 15.93 19.78 7.04
C LEU A 132 17.14 19.87 6.13
N LEU A 133 17.76 21.05 6.10
CA LEU A 133 19.06 21.22 5.45
C LEU A 133 20.11 20.61 6.38
N GLU A 134 20.68 19.47 5.99
CA GLU A 134 21.92 19.02 6.62
C GLU A 134 22.99 20.08 6.37
N GLN A 135 23.63 20.54 7.44
CA GLN A 135 24.84 21.33 7.31
C GLN A 135 25.87 20.41 6.63
N SER A 136 26.32 20.80 5.43
CA SER A 136 27.37 20.06 4.74
C SER A 136 28.58 19.92 5.68
N PRO A 137 29.19 18.73 5.78
CA PRO A 137 30.35 18.52 6.64
C PRO A 137 31.53 19.41 6.26
#